data_AF-A0A2S9K3A3-F1
#
_entry.id   AF-A0A2S9K3A3-F1
#
_cell.length_a   1.000
_cell.length_b   1.000
_cell.length_c   1.000
_cell.angle_alpha   90.00
_cell.angle_beta   90.00
_cell.angle_gamma   90.00
#
_symmetry.space_group_name_H-M   'P 1'
#
loop_
_entity.id
_entity.type
_entity.pdbx_description
1 polymer ?
#
loop_
_entity_poly.entity_id
_entity_poly.type
_entity_poly.pdbx_seq_one_letter_code
_entity_poly.pdbx_strand_id
1 'polypeptide(L)'
;MATASLEGAHAPAVDFPPAIRTALARVMGCDGGGLNELNYRERSLLARITRNVSAQDPTASIRVAVSTLAVALQTCNKTIQRTFGSLSDKGWIRRDQVKKRSGMQIADTWLTPKALEALGLVKQATSRAASDNMSGASRLSTMSKDSQQIPGPSVPEAEEKPLPEDLQLLEKVGLKRGAIYKLMSEATKAGHRLGNIVQGAAPLILKARYAFGYVRSLIASDKDWTNYVCAELRKREETAVVQAETQERDTAHELLKAAMANGAMLTNTAGQTVWLLRYEKVYACPVQDLGQPESKRRYALVTDLARMAEAIRSGKLSVYQPKCD
;
A
#
# COMPACT_ATOMS: atom_id res chain seq x y z
N MET A 1 4.92 56.92 -23.75
CA MET A 1 5.26 55.52 -23.44
C MET A 1 6.00 55.52 -22.11
N ALA A 2 5.31 55.20 -21.02
CA ALA A 2 5.88 55.19 -19.67
C ALA A 2 6.21 53.74 -19.27
N THR A 3 7.50 53.43 -19.13
CA THR A 3 8.00 52.18 -18.58
C THR A 3 7.87 52.24 -17.06
N ALA A 4 6.90 51.51 -16.50
CA ALA A 4 6.77 51.33 -15.07
C ALA A 4 7.81 50.31 -14.58
N SER A 5 8.88 50.79 -13.95
CA SER A 5 9.81 49.97 -13.19
C SER A 5 9.10 49.42 -11.95
N LEU A 6 8.81 48.12 -11.96
CA LEU A 6 8.41 47.37 -10.76
C LEU A 6 9.67 47.07 -9.95
N GLU A 7 10.07 48.00 -9.08
CA GLU A 7 10.96 47.69 -7.97
C GLU A 7 10.22 46.76 -7.00
N GLY A 8 10.43 45.45 -7.19
CA GLY A 8 9.97 44.45 -6.24
C GLY A 8 10.76 44.57 -4.95
N ALA A 9 10.12 45.05 -3.89
CA ALA A 9 10.64 45.00 -2.53
C ALA A 9 11.08 43.56 -2.20
N HIS A 10 12.40 43.31 -2.21
CA HIS A 10 12.94 42.03 -1.80
C HIS A 10 12.76 41.88 -0.28
N ALA A 11 11.99 40.88 0.13
CA ALA A 11 11.87 40.49 1.53
C ALA A 11 13.27 40.32 2.15
N PRO A 12 13.48 40.75 3.41
CA PRO A 12 14.78 40.62 4.06
C PRO A 12 15.23 39.16 4.06
N ALA A 13 16.51 38.93 3.76
CA ALA A 13 17.08 37.60 3.73
C ALA A 13 16.95 36.95 5.11
N VAL A 14 16.06 35.95 5.22
CA VAL A 14 15.95 35.15 6.44
C VAL A 14 17.12 34.17 6.46
N ASP A 15 17.98 34.32 7.46
CA ASP A 15 19.10 33.41 7.65
C ASP A 15 18.63 31.99 7.98
N PHE A 16 19.33 31.01 7.41
CA PHE A 16 19.11 29.61 7.80
C PHE A 16 19.58 29.37 9.24
N PRO A 17 18.95 28.43 9.97
CA PRO A 17 19.45 27.96 11.25
C PRO A 17 20.94 27.55 11.19
N PRO A 18 21.73 27.78 12.26
CA PRO A 18 23.16 27.51 12.26
C PRO A 18 23.54 26.10 11.79
N ALA A 19 22.78 25.08 12.20
CA ALA A 19 22.99 23.69 11.80
C ALA A 19 22.90 23.50 10.27
N ILE A 20 21.90 24.13 9.64
CA ILE A 20 21.71 24.05 8.19
C ILE A 20 22.81 24.84 7.46
N ARG A 21 23.21 26.02 7.96
CA ARG A 21 24.34 26.78 7.38
C ARG A 21 25.63 25.95 7.39
N THR A 22 25.96 25.33 8.52
CA THR A 22 27.13 24.45 8.65
C THR A 22 27.03 23.25 7.71
N ALA A 23 25.87 22.61 7.63
CA ALA A 23 25.66 21.49 6.71
C ALA A 23 25.88 21.89 5.25
N LEU A 24 25.37 23.05 4.83
CA LEU A 24 25.57 23.57 3.47
C LEU A 24 27.04 23.89 3.19
N ALA A 25 27.74 24.49 4.16
CA ALA A 25 29.17 24.73 4.05
C ALA A 25 29.93 23.41 3.85
N ARG A 26 29.62 22.37 4.64
CA ARG A 26 30.25 21.04 4.51
C ARG A 26 30.00 20.39 3.16
N VAL A 27 28.76 20.44 2.65
CA VAL A 27 28.43 19.86 1.33
C VAL A 27 29.25 20.51 0.22
N MET A 28 29.35 21.84 0.23
CA MET A 28 30.03 22.57 -0.85
C MET A 28 31.55 22.58 -0.67
N GLY A 29 32.03 22.65 0.56
CA GLY A 29 33.44 22.59 0.95
C GLY A 29 34.05 21.19 0.85
N CYS A 30 33.22 20.14 0.76
CA CYS A 30 33.64 18.74 0.71
C CYS A 30 34.35 18.28 2.00
N ASP A 31 33.90 18.81 3.13
CA ASP A 31 34.55 18.68 4.44
C ASP A 31 34.33 17.28 5.06
N GLY A 32 34.98 16.25 4.49
CA GLY A 32 35.03 14.90 5.03
C GLY A 32 33.74 14.09 4.90
N GLY A 33 33.70 12.92 5.57
CA GLY A 33 32.53 12.03 5.59
C GLY A 33 32.16 11.38 4.24
N GLY A 34 33.06 11.41 3.25
CA GLY A 34 32.84 10.90 1.89
C GLY A 34 32.17 11.90 0.93
N LEU A 35 31.96 13.17 1.35
CA LEU A 35 31.37 14.20 0.49
C LEU A 35 32.24 14.54 -0.74
N ASN A 36 33.54 14.29 -0.65
CA ASN A 36 34.50 14.43 -1.75
C ASN A 36 34.29 13.41 -2.88
N GLU A 37 33.60 12.30 -2.63
CA GLU A 37 33.25 11.27 -3.64
C GLU A 37 32.04 11.66 -4.49
N LEU A 38 31.34 12.73 -4.11
CA LEU A 38 30.19 13.25 -4.84
C LEU A 38 30.65 14.22 -5.93
N ASN A 39 30.11 14.05 -7.14
CA ASN A 39 30.33 15.02 -8.20
C ASN A 39 29.56 16.32 -7.92
N TYR A 40 29.89 17.39 -8.65
CA TYR A 40 29.28 18.70 -8.42
C TYR A 40 27.74 18.69 -8.48
N ARG A 41 27.14 17.93 -9.41
CA ARG A 41 25.68 17.85 -9.54
C ARG A 41 25.03 17.16 -8.36
N GLU A 42 25.64 16.08 -7.88
CA GLU A 42 25.22 15.35 -6.68
C GLU A 42 25.29 16.26 -5.44
N ARG A 43 26.40 16.99 -5.27
CA ARG A 43 26.57 17.94 -4.16
C ARG A 43 25.56 19.08 -4.23
N SER A 44 25.35 19.67 -5.40
CA SER A 44 24.38 20.75 -5.58
C SER A 44 22.94 20.28 -5.29
N LEU A 45 22.58 19.06 -5.70
CA LEU A 45 21.29 18.48 -5.36
C LEU A 45 21.17 18.20 -3.85
N LEU A 46 22.20 17.60 -3.25
CA LEU A 46 22.24 17.34 -1.81
C LEU A 46 22.12 18.64 -1.02
N ALA A 47 22.85 19.69 -1.37
CA ALA A 47 22.75 21.01 -0.75
C ALA A 47 21.32 21.57 -0.86
N ARG A 48 20.67 21.41 -2.02
CA ARG A 48 19.28 21.88 -2.19
C ARG A 48 18.29 21.09 -1.35
N ILE A 49 18.51 19.80 -1.15
CA ILE A 49 17.72 18.96 -0.23
C ILE A 49 17.95 19.41 1.21
N THR A 50 19.21 19.63 1.61
CA THR A 50 19.60 20.06 2.97
C THR A 50 18.93 21.37 3.39
N ARG A 51 18.68 22.30 2.46
CA ARG A 51 17.94 23.55 2.73
C ARG A 51 16.50 23.33 3.20
N ASN A 52 15.92 22.17 2.91
CA ASN A 52 14.53 21.82 3.25
C ASN A 52 14.46 20.83 4.43
N VAL A 53 15.57 20.55 5.10
CA VAL A 53 15.61 19.71 6.31
C VAL A 53 15.01 20.48 7.49
N SER A 54 14.23 19.80 8.32
CA SER A 54 13.78 20.37 9.60
C SER A 54 14.94 20.45 10.58
N ALA A 55 15.21 21.65 11.11
CA ALA A 55 16.26 21.84 12.12
C ALA A 55 15.93 21.16 13.47
N GLN A 56 14.64 20.94 13.76
CA GLN A 56 14.19 20.29 15.00
C GLN A 56 14.25 18.76 14.90
N ASP A 57 13.97 18.23 13.70
CA ASP A 57 14.04 16.79 13.42
C ASP A 57 14.71 16.55 12.06
N PRO A 58 16.05 16.43 12.04
CA PRO A 58 16.78 16.17 10.80
C PRO A 58 16.47 14.81 10.17
N THR A 59 15.84 13.89 10.90
CA THR A 59 15.49 12.55 10.42
C THR A 59 14.14 12.50 9.69
N ALA A 60 13.37 13.59 9.74
CA ALA A 60 12.08 13.70 9.07
C ALA A 60 12.21 13.61 7.54
N SER A 61 11.12 13.17 6.89
CA SER A 61 11.06 13.11 5.42
C SER A 61 11.03 14.51 4.81
N ILE A 62 11.83 14.72 3.78
CA ILE A 62 11.90 15.94 2.97
C ILE A 62 11.07 15.72 1.71
N ARG A 63 10.09 16.60 1.51
CA ARG A 63 9.17 16.56 0.36
C ARG A 63 9.38 17.80 -0.50
N VAL A 64 10.01 17.60 -1.66
CA VAL A 64 10.21 18.68 -2.64
C VAL A 64 9.91 18.12 -4.03
N ALA A 65 9.10 18.86 -4.81
CA ALA A 65 8.78 18.47 -6.17
C ALA A 65 10.03 18.47 -7.07
N VAL A 66 10.12 17.47 -7.95
CA VAL A 66 11.25 17.33 -8.89
C VAL A 66 11.37 18.56 -9.78
N SER A 67 10.24 19.13 -10.23
CA SER A 67 10.20 20.37 -11.03
C SER A 67 10.79 21.57 -10.29
N THR A 68 10.52 21.73 -8.99
CA THR A 68 11.09 22.80 -8.17
C THR A 68 12.60 22.70 -8.06
N LEU A 69 13.13 21.48 -7.90
CA LEU A 69 14.57 21.22 -7.87
C LEU A 69 15.22 21.45 -9.24
N ALA A 70 14.54 21.03 -10.30
CA ALA A 70 14.97 21.22 -11.68
C ALA A 70 15.12 22.71 -12.02
N VAL A 71 14.13 23.54 -11.67
CA VAL A 71 14.20 25.01 -11.82
C VAL A 71 15.34 25.59 -10.99
N ALA A 72 15.44 25.22 -9.70
CA ALA A 72 16.45 25.77 -8.81
C ALA A 72 17.89 25.43 -9.21
N LEU A 73 18.10 24.28 -9.85
CA LEU A 73 19.41 23.81 -10.32
C LEU A 73 19.60 24.01 -11.83
N GLN A 74 18.67 24.70 -12.50
CA GLN A 74 18.68 24.99 -13.95
C GLN A 74 18.97 23.75 -14.81
N THR A 75 18.24 22.66 -14.54
CA THR A 75 18.37 21.38 -15.23
C THR A 75 17.00 20.77 -15.50
N CYS A 76 16.93 19.67 -16.27
CA CYS A 76 15.67 18.97 -16.54
C CYS A 76 15.32 17.92 -15.47
N ASN A 77 14.03 17.56 -15.37
CA ASN A 77 13.51 16.55 -14.44
C ASN A 77 14.22 15.19 -14.56
N LYS A 78 14.56 14.77 -15.79
CA LYS A 78 15.24 13.49 -16.05
C LYS A 78 16.63 13.46 -15.42
N THR A 79 17.37 14.56 -15.48
CA THR A 79 18.68 14.68 -14.82
C THR A 79 18.54 14.65 -13.31
N ILE A 80 17.56 15.36 -12.74
CA ILE A 80 17.30 15.31 -11.29
C ILE A 80 17.00 13.89 -10.82
N GLN A 81 16.16 13.14 -11.54
CA GLN A 81 15.86 11.75 -11.20
C GLN A 81 17.10 10.85 -11.28
N ARG A 82 17.96 11.03 -12.29
CA ARG A 82 19.25 10.31 -12.38
C ARG A 82 20.18 10.64 -11.21
N THR A 83 20.30 11.92 -10.85
CA THR A 83 21.13 12.35 -9.72
C THR A 83 20.58 11.82 -8.39
N PHE A 84 19.25 11.73 -8.23
CA PHE A 84 18.62 11.05 -7.10
C PHE A 84 19.02 9.57 -7.02
N GLY A 85 19.00 8.85 -8.15
CA GLY A 85 19.48 7.47 -8.23
C GLY A 85 20.93 7.36 -7.76
N SER A 86 21.83 8.16 -8.33
CA SER A 86 23.26 8.14 -7.95
C SER A 86 23.50 8.45 -6.46
N LEU A 87 22.79 9.43 -5.89
CA LEU A 87 22.87 9.73 -4.44
C LEU A 87 22.33 8.58 -3.58
N SER A 88 21.29 7.88 -4.04
CA SER A 88 20.74 6.71 -3.35
C SER A 88 21.72 5.54 -3.39
N ASP A 89 22.32 5.27 -4.56
CA ASP A 89 23.30 4.20 -4.77
C ASP A 89 24.56 4.40 -3.91
N LYS A 90 24.99 5.66 -3.76
CA LYS A 90 26.11 6.06 -2.88
C LYS A 90 25.73 6.12 -1.39
N GLY A 91 24.48 5.83 -1.05
CA GLY A 91 23.99 5.75 0.33
C GLY A 91 23.85 7.11 1.04
N TRP A 92 23.67 8.21 0.31
CA TRP A 92 23.47 9.55 0.90
C TRP A 92 22.02 9.85 1.22
N ILE A 93 21.10 9.26 0.45
CA ILE A 93 19.66 9.44 0.63
C ILE A 93 18.96 8.10 0.52
N ARG A 94 17.75 8.05 1.07
CA ARG A 94 16.76 7.01 0.77
C ARG A 94 15.51 7.70 0.26
N ARG A 95 14.91 7.17 -0.80
CA ARG A 95 13.71 7.75 -1.40
C ARG A 95 12.66 6.68 -1.60
N ASP A 96 11.44 6.98 -1.17
CA ASP A 96 10.27 6.12 -1.43
C ASP A 96 9.25 6.91 -2.25
N GLN A 97 8.74 6.29 -3.32
CA GLN A 97 7.76 6.91 -4.21
C GLN A 97 6.39 6.29 -3.98
N VAL A 98 5.51 7.04 -3.34
CA VAL A 98 4.14 6.62 -3.11
C VAL A 98 3.24 7.20 -4.20
N LYS A 99 2.63 6.31 -4.99
CA LYS A 99 1.56 6.69 -5.93
C LYS A 99 0.27 6.86 -5.14
N LYS A 100 -0.28 8.07 -5.08
CA LYS A 100 -1.63 8.29 -4.53
C LYS A 100 -2.70 7.90 -5.56
N ARG A 101 -3.91 7.60 -5.10
CA ARG A 101 -5.07 7.27 -5.96
C ARG A 101 -5.40 8.37 -6.98
N SER A 102 -5.00 9.62 -6.71
CA SER A 102 -5.18 10.76 -7.61
C SER A 102 -4.18 10.84 -8.78
N GLY A 103 -3.29 9.85 -8.94
CA GLY A 103 -2.24 9.86 -9.96
C GLY A 103 -1.04 10.75 -9.63
N MET A 104 -1.12 11.56 -8.56
CA MET A 104 -0.01 12.38 -8.07
C MET A 104 1.04 11.50 -7.39
N GLN A 105 2.28 11.57 -7.89
CA GLN A 105 3.43 10.88 -7.33
C GLN A 105 4.11 11.79 -6.30
N ILE A 106 4.03 11.41 -5.03
CA ILE A 106 4.75 12.08 -3.95
C ILE A 106 5.90 11.18 -3.56
N ALA A 107 7.10 11.76 -3.51
CA ALA A 107 8.29 11.04 -3.11
C ALA A 107 8.83 11.60 -1.80
N ASP A 108 8.90 10.73 -0.80
CA ASP A 108 9.47 11.04 0.50
C ASP A 108 10.97 10.75 0.44
N THR A 109 11.78 11.74 0.78
CA THR A 109 13.24 11.63 0.76
C THR A 109 13.79 11.77 2.16
N TRP A 110 14.57 10.80 2.61
CA TRP A 110 15.27 10.82 3.90
C TRP A 110 16.76 10.94 3.65
N LEU A 111 17.44 11.71 4.49
CA LEU A 111 18.90 11.62 4.61
C LEU A 111 19.24 10.32 5.35
N THR A 112 20.24 9.59 4.88
CA THR A 112 20.73 8.40 5.58
C THR A 112 21.48 8.79 6.85
N PRO A 113 21.69 7.86 7.81
CA PRO A 113 22.53 8.13 8.97
C PRO A 113 23.92 8.66 8.60
N LYS A 114 24.56 8.06 7.58
CA LYS A 114 25.83 8.51 6.99
C LYS A 114 25.77 9.99 6.59
N ALA A 115 24.72 10.38 5.86
CA ALA A 115 24.57 11.76 5.42
C ALA A 115 24.36 12.72 6.60
N LEU A 116 23.50 12.36 7.55
CA LEU A 116 23.24 13.20 8.73
C LEU A 116 24.49 13.46 9.56
N GLU A 117 25.35 12.45 9.73
CA GLU A 117 26.62 12.56 10.43
C GLU A 117 27.62 13.45 9.65
N ALA A 118 27.82 13.17 8.36
CA ALA A 118 28.73 13.95 7.52
C ALA A 118 28.31 15.44 7.46
N LEU A 119 27.01 15.69 7.36
CA LEU A 119 26.43 17.04 7.36
C LEU A 119 26.45 17.72 8.74
N GLY A 120 26.73 16.98 9.81
CA GLY A 120 26.75 17.52 11.19
C GLY A 120 25.36 17.89 11.71
N LEU A 121 24.31 17.29 11.15
CA LEU A 121 22.92 17.52 11.56
C LEU A 121 22.54 16.69 12.79
N VAL A 122 23.26 15.60 13.06
CA VAL A 122 23.15 14.81 14.29
C VAL A 122 24.51 14.81 14.97
N LYS A 123 24.54 15.16 16.27
CA LYS A 123 25.76 14.98 17.08
C LYS A 123 25.91 13.50 17.40
N GLN A 124 26.99 12.87 16.97
CA GLN A 124 27.40 11.61 17.57
C GLN A 124 27.62 11.87 19.06
N ALA A 125 26.95 11.08 19.91
CA ALA A 125 27.43 10.87 21.27
C ALA A 125 28.74 10.09 21.13
N THR A 126 29.84 10.79 20.90
CA THR A 126 31.16 10.17 20.93
C THR A 126 31.34 9.57 22.31
N SER A 127 31.32 8.25 22.39
CA SER A 127 31.97 7.51 23.46
C SER A 127 33.37 8.10 23.60
N ARG A 128 33.63 8.76 24.73
CA ARG A 128 34.97 9.18 25.12
C ARG A 128 35.85 7.93 25.08
N ALA A 129 36.64 7.81 24.01
CA ALA A 129 37.75 6.89 23.99
C ALA A 129 38.69 7.28 25.13
N ALA A 130 39.08 6.26 25.89
CA ALA A 130 39.96 6.32 27.02
C ALA A 130 41.22 7.15 26.72
N SER A 131 41.44 8.16 27.55
CA SER A 131 42.77 8.63 27.87
C SER A 131 42.89 8.46 29.38
N ASP A 132 43.53 7.35 29.75
CA ASP A 132 43.97 7.05 31.09
C ASP A 132 44.88 8.19 31.56
N ASN A 133 44.40 8.96 32.52
CA ASN A 133 45.27 9.71 33.42
C ASN A 133 44.94 9.30 34.85
N MET A 134 45.89 8.54 35.38
CA MET A 134 45.92 7.97 36.72
C MET A 134 46.05 9.04 37.80
N SER A 135 45.40 8.72 38.91
CA SER A 135 45.80 8.95 40.30
C SER A 135 45.45 10.28 40.97
N GLY A 136 44.79 10.12 42.12
CA GLY A 136 45.03 10.97 43.27
C GLY A 136 43.83 11.78 43.74
N ALA A 137 42.90 11.16 44.44
CA ALA A 137 42.59 11.51 45.84
C ALA A 137 41.25 10.90 46.27
N SER A 138 41.36 9.91 47.14
CA SER A 138 40.33 9.48 48.08
C SER A 138 39.66 10.68 48.75
N ARG A 139 38.32 10.72 48.72
CA ARG A 139 37.53 11.07 49.93
C ARG A 139 36.27 10.22 49.96
N LEU A 140 36.39 9.19 50.79
CA LEU A 140 35.36 8.38 51.38
C LEU A 140 34.36 9.29 52.12
N SER A 141 33.08 9.25 51.76
CA SER A 141 31.99 9.65 52.66
C SER A 141 30.79 8.73 52.46
N THR A 142 30.64 7.86 53.46
CA THR A 142 29.40 7.45 54.13
C THR A 142 28.29 6.79 53.29
N MET A 143 28.23 5.47 53.46
CA MET A 143 27.01 4.67 53.39
C MET A 143 25.93 5.28 54.30
N SER A 144 24.78 5.63 53.71
CA SER A 144 23.50 5.67 54.40
C SER A 144 22.51 4.83 53.60
N LYS A 145 22.27 3.61 54.10
CA LYS A 145 21.02 2.89 53.85
C LYS A 145 20.03 3.41 54.89
N ASP A 146 19.02 4.17 54.47
CA ASP A 146 17.67 3.78 54.84
C ASP A 146 16.62 4.40 53.91
N SER A 147 15.66 3.56 53.60
CA SER A 147 14.32 3.75 53.05
C SER A 147 13.82 5.19 52.95
N GLN A 148 13.62 5.68 51.72
CA GLN A 148 12.41 6.41 51.34
C GLN A 148 12.06 6.14 49.88
N GLN A 149 10.85 5.60 49.68
CA GLN A 149 10.15 5.56 48.40
C GLN A 149 10.19 6.94 47.76
N ILE A 150 10.66 7.03 46.51
CA ILE A 150 10.34 8.15 45.62
C ILE A 150 9.80 7.59 44.30
N PRO A 151 8.69 8.14 43.78
CA PRO A 151 7.85 7.52 42.77
C PRO A 151 8.56 7.58 41.41
N GLY A 152 8.64 6.43 40.74
CA GLY A 152 8.89 6.44 39.30
C GLY A 152 7.77 7.27 38.64
N PRO A 153 8.07 8.15 37.68
CA PRO A 153 7.05 8.89 36.98
C PRO A 153 6.13 7.85 36.34
N SER A 154 4.89 7.80 36.83
CA SER A 154 3.75 7.28 36.10
C SER A 154 3.82 7.90 34.72
N VAL A 155 4.30 7.08 33.77
CA VAL A 155 4.23 7.37 32.35
C VAL A 155 2.77 7.75 32.12
N PRO A 156 2.48 8.99 31.68
CA PRO A 156 1.11 9.36 31.37
C PRO A 156 0.64 8.33 30.38
N GLU A 157 -0.46 7.69 30.74
CA GLU A 157 -1.25 6.76 29.95
C GLU A 157 -1.21 7.24 28.49
N ALA A 158 -0.30 6.62 27.73
CA ALA A 158 -0.05 7.04 26.37
C ALA A 158 -1.31 6.68 25.62
N GLU A 159 -2.14 7.69 25.35
CA GLU A 159 -3.32 7.62 24.51
C GLU A 159 -3.08 6.57 23.43
N GLU A 160 -3.82 5.47 23.55
CA GLU A 160 -3.60 4.27 22.78
C GLU A 160 -3.73 4.62 21.30
N LYS A 161 -2.59 4.82 20.62
CA LYS A 161 -2.60 5.03 19.18
C LYS A 161 -3.32 3.83 18.56
N PRO A 162 -4.40 4.07 17.78
CA PRO A 162 -5.19 2.98 17.24
C PRO A 162 -4.29 2.11 16.39
N LEU A 163 -4.32 0.79 16.64
CA LEU A 163 -3.60 -0.15 15.78
C LEU A 163 -4.18 -0.03 14.36
N PRO A 164 -3.32 -0.06 13.33
CA PRO A 164 -3.78 -0.13 11.94
C PRO A 164 -4.73 -1.33 11.74
N GLU A 165 -5.79 -1.13 10.95
CA GLU A 165 -6.80 -2.17 10.65
C GLU A 165 -6.17 -3.50 10.20
N ASP A 166 -5.11 -3.43 9.41
CA ASP A 166 -4.33 -4.56 8.89
C ASP A 166 -3.77 -5.49 9.99
N LEU A 167 -3.66 -5.02 11.24
CA LEU A 167 -3.07 -5.75 12.36
C LEU A 167 -4.09 -6.19 13.42
N GLN A 168 -5.36 -5.81 13.28
CA GLN A 168 -6.43 -6.26 14.19
C GLN A 168 -6.59 -7.79 14.18
N LEU A 169 -6.23 -8.45 13.07
CA LEU A 169 -6.22 -9.91 12.98
C LEU A 169 -5.29 -10.55 14.01
N LEU A 170 -4.13 -9.94 14.30
CA LEU A 170 -3.19 -10.46 15.28
C LEU A 170 -3.71 -10.31 16.72
N GLU A 171 -4.49 -9.27 16.99
CA GLU A 171 -5.18 -9.08 18.27
C GLU A 171 -6.27 -10.14 18.47
N LYS A 172 -7.04 -10.46 17.41
CA LYS A 172 -8.03 -11.56 17.42
C LYS A 172 -7.40 -12.94 17.66
N VAL A 173 -6.16 -13.14 17.24
CA VAL A 173 -5.38 -14.37 17.48
C VAL A 173 -4.76 -14.40 18.90
N GLY A 174 -4.94 -13.34 19.70
CA GLY A 174 -4.51 -13.27 21.09
C GLY A 174 -3.12 -12.68 21.30
N LEU A 175 -2.52 -12.01 20.30
CA LEU A 175 -1.26 -11.30 20.52
C LEU A 175 -1.52 -9.98 21.26
N LYS A 176 -0.75 -9.76 22.33
CA LYS A 176 -0.70 -8.47 23.02
C LYS A 176 -0.11 -7.39 22.11
N ARG A 177 -0.61 -6.16 22.21
CA ARG A 177 -0.15 -5.00 21.41
C ARG A 177 1.35 -4.79 21.46
N GLY A 178 1.99 -4.93 22.63
CA GLY A 178 3.46 -4.85 22.76
C GLY A 178 4.21 -5.88 21.92
N ALA A 179 3.68 -7.09 21.77
CA ALA A 179 4.25 -8.12 20.90
C ALA A 179 4.05 -7.78 19.42
N ILE A 180 2.90 -7.19 19.06
CA ILE A 180 2.63 -6.70 17.70
C ILE A 180 3.62 -5.58 17.33
N TYR A 181 3.82 -4.58 18.21
CA TYR A 181 4.79 -3.51 17.97
C TYR A 181 6.23 -4.03 17.83
N LYS A 182 6.60 -5.06 18.61
CA LYS A 182 7.89 -5.74 18.44
C LYS A 182 8.01 -6.38 17.06
N LEU A 183 6.99 -7.11 16.61
CA LEU A 183 6.96 -7.70 15.27
C LEU A 183 6.98 -6.63 14.16
N MET A 184 6.34 -5.48 14.36
CA MET A 184 6.41 -4.36 13.42
C MET A 184 7.84 -3.83 13.29
N SER A 185 8.54 -3.67 14.43
CA SER A 185 9.94 -3.24 14.44
C SER A 185 10.84 -4.28 13.73
N GLU A 186 10.66 -5.56 14.01
CA GLU A 186 11.42 -6.64 13.37
C GLU A 186 11.13 -6.72 11.85
N ALA A 187 9.88 -6.61 11.44
CA ALA A 187 9.51 -6.58 10.02
C ALA A 187 10.12 -5.36 9.29
N THR A 188 10.08 -4.18 9.92
CA THR A 188 10.66 -2.96 9.35
C THR A 188 12.17 -3.09 9.16
N LYS A 189 12.87 -3.74 10.11
CA LYS A 189 14.31 -4.05 10.00
C LYS A 189 14.60 -5.03 8.86
N ALA A 190 13.71 -5.98 8.62
CA ALA A 190 13.80 -6.92 7.50
C ALA A 190 13.36 -6.31 6.15
N GLY A 191 12.93 -5.04 6.11
CA GLY A 191 12.46 -4.39 4.88
C GLY A 191 11.04 -4.76 4.47
N HIS A 192 10.26 -5.38 5.34
CA HIS A 192 8.88 -5.78 5.07
C HIS A 192 7.88 -4.97 5.92
N ARG A 193 6.68 -4.73 5.37
CA ARG A 193 5.56 -4.20 6.15
C ARG A 193 4.80 -5.36 6.79
N LEU A 194 4.71 -5.38 8.11
CA LEU A 194 4.02 -6.46 8.85
C LEU A 194 2.59 -6.71 8.34
N GLY A 195 1.85 -5.65 8.02
CA GLY A 195 0.50 -5.76 7.45
C GLY A 195 0.43 -6.61 6.18
N ASN A 196 1.42 -6.50 5.28
CA ASN A 196 1.45 -7.28 4.04
C ASN A 196 1.67 -8.78 4.35
N ILE A 197 2.56 -9.08 5.30
CA ILE A 197 2.80 -10.46 5.76
C ILE A 197 1.52 -11.05 6.35
N VAL A 198 0.85 -10.30 7.23
CA VAL A 198 -0.37 -10.73 7.90
C VAL A 198 -1.50 -10.94 6.89
N GLN A 199 -1.67 -10.05 5.91
CA GLN A 199 -2.71 -10.16 4.89
C GLN A 199 -2.49 -11.37 3.97
N GLY A 200 -1.24 -11.63 3.56
CA GLY A 200 -0.90 -12.77 2.70
C GLY A 200 -0.97 -14.11 3.43
N ALA A 201 -0.52 -14.17 4.68
CA ALA A 201 -0.47 -15.40 5.46
C ALA A 201 -1.63 -15.56 6.47
N ALA A 202 -2.64 -14.69 6.42
CA ALA A 202 -3.80 -14.68 7.33
C ALA A 202 -4.37 -16.07 7.66
N PRO A 203 -4.70 -16.94 6.68
CA PRO A 203 -5.30 -18.25 6.97
C PRO A 203 -4.33 -19.21 7.68
N LEU A 204 -3.02 -19.04 7.49
CA LEU A 204 -2.00 -19.86 8.14
C LEU A 204 -1.70 -19.35 9.55
N ILE A 205 -1.72 -18.02 9.74
CA ILE A 205 -1.55 -17.38 11.05
C ILE A 205 -2.70 -17.76 11.99
N LEU A 206 -3.94 -17.79 11.49
CA LEU A 206 -5.12 -18.19 12.29
C LEU A 206 -5.06 -19.64 12.77
N LYS A 207 -4.41 -20.53 11.99
CA LYS A 207 -4.23 -21.95 12.33
C LYS A 207 -3.00 -22.21 13.19
N ALA A 208 -2.12 -21.22 13.37
CA ALA A 208 -0.86 -21.42 14.06
C ALA A 208 -1.06 -21.52 15.58
N ARG A 209 -0.56 -22.62 16.17
CA ARG A 209 -0.55 -22.82 17.63
C ARG A 209 0.26 -21.74 18.38
N TYR A 210 1.28 -21.18 17.73
CA TYR A 210 2.14 -20.12 18.28
C TYR A 210 2.30 -18.99 17.27
N ALA A 211 1.28 -18.13 17.17
CA ALA A 211 1.21 -17.08 16.16
C ALA A 211 2.39 -16.09 16.20
N PHE A 212 2.90 -15.71 17.38
CA PHE A 212 4.07 -14.83 17.48
C PHE A 212 5.33 -15.43 16.83
N GLY A 213 5.66 -16.67 17.18
CA GLY A 213 6.84 -17.36 16.62
C GLY A 213 6.68 -17.64 15.13
N TYR A 214 5.48 -18.00 14.71
CA TYR A 214 5.18 -18.23 13.30
C TYR A 214 5.34 -16.95 12.46
N VAL A 215 4.76 -15.83 12.90
CA VAL A 215 4.91 -14.54 12.21
C VAL A 215 6.38 -14.11 12.18
N ARG A 216 7.13 -14.32 13.26
CA ARG A 216 8.58 -14.05 13.29
C ARG A 216 9.35 -14.88 12.24
N SER A 217 8.98 -16.14 12.05
CA SER A 217 9.57 -16.99 11.01
C SER A 217 9.22 -16.51 9.59
N LEU A 218 8.02 -15.95 9.40
CA LEU A 218 7.60 -15.35 8.13
C LEU A 218 8.36 -14.05 7.84
N ILE A 219 8.62 -13.24 8.86
CA ILE A 219 9.45 -12.03 8.74
C ILE A 219 10.89 -12.39 8.33
N ALA A 220 11.43 -13.50 8.84
CA ALA A 220 12.77 -13.96 8.52
C ALA A 220 12.87 -14.62 7.12
N SER A 221 11.75 -14.91 6.46
CA SER A 221 11.75 -15.51 5.13
C SER A 221 12.01 -14.47 4.04
N ASP A 222 12.83 -14.80 3.05
CA ASP A 222 13.20 -13.94 1.90
C ASP A 222 12.07 -13.82 0.85
N LYS A 223 10.82 -13.84 1.30
CA LYS A 223 9.65 -13.75 0.42
C LYS A 223 9.26 -12.30 0.21
N ASP A 224 9.02 -11.91 -1.03
CA ASP A 224 8.42 -10.61 -1.34
C ASP A 224 6.92 -10.63 -1.04
N TRP A 225 6.59 -10.27 0.20
CA TRP A 225 5.22 -10.21 0.70
C TRP A 225 4.35 -9.16 0.00
N THR A 226 4.94 -8.13 -0.60
CA THR A 226 4.18 -7.09 -1.32
C THR A 226 3.66 -7.64 -2.64
N ASN A 227 4.52 -8.32 -3.40
CA ASN A 227 4.14 -8.99 -4.64
C ASN A 227 3.21 -10.18 -4.38
N TYR A 228 3.45 -10.93 -3.30
CA TYR A 228 2.60 -12.05 -2.90
C TYR A 228 1.16 -11.61 -2.60
N VAL A 229 0.96 -10.55 -1.80
CA VAL A 229 -0.38 -10.02 -1.49
C VAL A 229 -1.09 -9.53 -2.75
N CYS A 230 -0.39 -8.82 -3.64
CA CYS A 230 -0.97 -8.35 -4.90
C CYS A 230 -1.43 -9.53 -5.79
N ALA A 231 -0.64 -10.61 -5.87
CA ALA A 231 -1.01 -11.79 -6.65
C ALA A 231 -2.19 -12.54 -6.02
N GLU A 232 -2.23 -12.66 -4.70
CA GLU A 232 -3.30 -13.34 -3.97
C GLU A 232 -4.62 -12.56 -4.05
N LEU A 233 -4.58 -11.23 -3.95
CA LEU A 233 -5.77 -10.38 -4.12
C LEU A 233 -6.35 -10.51 -5.53
N ARG A 234 -5.51 -10.52 -6.56
CA ARG A 234 -5.96 -10.73 -7.96
C ARG A 234 -6.62 -12.09 -8.14
N LYS A 235 -6.04 -13.16 -7.59
CA LYS A 235 -6.64 -14.50 -7.63
C LYS A 235 -8.00 -14.52 -6.94
N ARG A 236 -8.15 -13.86 -5.79
CA ARG A 236 -9.44 -13.79 -5.08
C ARG A 236 -10.49 -13.03 -5.87
N GLU A 237 -10.12 -11.90 -6.48
CA GLU A 237 -11.00 -11.13 -7.36
C GLU A 237 -11.43 -11.96 -8.58
N GLU A 238 -10.49 -12.66 -9.23
CA GLU A 238 -10.79 -13.56 -10.35
C GLU A 238 -11.76 -14.69 -9.93
N THR A 239 -11.52 -15.33 -8.78
CA THR A 239 -12.44 -16.36 -8.27
C THR A 239 -13.80 -15.81 -7.89
N ALA A 240 -13.88 -14.57 -7.39
CA ALA A 240 -15.14 -13.93 -7.03
C ALA A 240 -15.98 -13.58 -8.25
N VAL A 241 -15.34 -13.11 -9.34
CA VAL A 241 -16.01 -12.86 -10.63
C VAL A 241 -16.56 -14.17 -11.20
N VAL A 242 -15.76 -15.23 -11.24
CA VAL A 242 -16.20 -16.55 -11.73
C VAL A 242 -17.32 -17.13 -10.88
N GLN A 243 -17.25 -16.98 -9.55
CA GLN A 243 -18.31 -17.44 -8.64
C GLN A 243 -19.61 -16.64 -8.81
N ALA A 244 -19.53 -15.31 -8.96
CA ALA A 244 -20.69 -14.47 -9.22
C ALA A 244 -21.36 -14.85 -10.56
N GLU A 245 -20.58 -15.03 -11.61
CA GLU A 245 -21.09 -15.47 -12.91
C GLU A 245 -21.74 -16.87 -12.83
N THR A 246 -21.17 -17.78 -12.03
CA THR A 246 -21.74 -19.13 -11.85
C THR A 246 -23.06 -19.05 -11.08
N GLN A 247 -23.12 -18.26 -10.01
CA GLN A 247 -24.35 -18.04 -9.23
C GLN A 247 -25.45 -17.38 -10.07
N GLU A 248 -25.11 -16.40 -10.91
CA GLU A 248 -26.08 -15.79 -11.84
C GLU A 248 -26.60 -16.80 -12.87
N ARG A 249 -25.73 -17.65 -13.40
CA ARG A 249 -26.14 -18.74 -14.31
C ARG A 249 -27.03 -19.76 -13.62
N ASP A 250 -26.68 -20.19 -12.40
CA ASP A 250 -27.45 -21.18 -11.64
C ASP A 250 -28.83 -20.63 -11.25
N THR A 251 -28.89 -19.38 -10.79
CA THR A 251 -30.17 -18.72 -10.46
C THR A 251 -31.05 -18.50 -11.68
N ALA A 252 -30.47 -18.14 -12.84
CA ALA A 252 -31.22 -18.05 -14.09
C ALA A 252 -31.77 -19.42 -14.52
N HIS A 253 -30.99 -20.48 -14.36
CA HIS A 253 -31.39 -21.85 -14.68
C HIS A 253 -32.56 -22.33 -13.80
N GLU A 254 -32.50 -22.07 -12.50
CA GLU A 254 -33.58 -22.41 -11.56
C GLU A 254 -34.88 -21.63 -11.84
N LEU A 255 -34.78 -20.34 -12.18
CA LEU A 255 -35.95 -19.55 -12.60
C LEU A 255 -36.61 -20.11 -13.87
N LEU A 256 -35.80 -20.54 -14.85
CA LEU A 256 -36.29 -21.13 -16.10
C LEU A 256 -36.97 -22.47 -15.85
N LYS A 257 -36.38 -23.31 -15.00
CA LYS A 257 -36.99 -24.58 -14.57
C LYS A 257 -38.32 -24.36 -13.87
N ALA A 258 -38.40 -23.39 -12.96
CA ALA A 258 -39.63 -23.06 -12.27
C ALA A 258 -40.71 -22.56 -13.23
N ALA A 259 -40.35 -21.72 -14.21
CA ALA A 259 -41.29 -21.17 -15.19
C ALA A 259 -41.80 -22.22 -16.21
N MET A 260 -40.98 -23.23 -16.52
CA MET A 260 -41.32 -24.35 -17.43
C MET A 260 -41.74 -25.62 -16.69
N ALA A 261 -42.01 -25.52 -15.39
CA ALA A 261 -42.45 -26.64 -14.58
C ALA A 261 -43.73 -27.27 -15.18
N ASN A 262 -43.92 -28.58 -14.96
CA ASN A 262 -45.05 -29.36 -15.47
C ASN A 262 -45.16 -29.43 -17.01
N GLY A 263 -44.03 -29.27 -17.72
CA GLY A 263 -44.01 -29.32 -19.19
C GLY A 263 -44.53 -28.06 -19.86
N ALA A 264 -44.65 -26.96 -19.11
CA ALA A 264 -45.06 -25.67 -19.64
C ALA A 264 -44.04 -25.16 -20.66
N MET A 265 -44.56 -24.70 -21.79
CA MET A 265 -43.79 -24.09 -22.87
C MET A 265 -43.93 -22.57 -22.77
N LEU A 266 -42.85 -21.83 -23.01
CA LEU A 266 -42.90 -20.36 -23.03
C LEU A 266 -42.93 -19.85 -24.47
N THR A 267 -43.62 -18.76 -24.73
CA THR A 267 -43.66 -18.08 -26.03
C THR A 267 -43.41 -16.59 -25.87
N ASN A 268 -43.00 -15.95 -26.96
CA ASN A 268 -42.88 -14.50 -27.01
C ASN A 268 -44.24 -13.88 -27.31
N THR A 269 -44.32 -12.56 -27.15
CA THR A 269 -45.49 -11.76 -27.51
C THR A 269 -45.91 -11.92 -28.98
N ALA A 270 -44.97 -12.25 -29.87
CA ALA A 270 -45.25 -12.50 -31.29
C ALA A 270 -45.84 -13.90 -31.57
N GLY A 271 -45.76 -14.84 -30.63
CA GLY A 271 -46.27 -16.21 -30.80
C GLY A 271 -45.55 -17.05 -31.85
N GLN A 272 -44.32 -16.69 -32.24
CA GLN A 272 -43.60 -17.34 -33.37
C GLN A 272 -42.66 -18.45 -32.94
N THR A 273 -42.08 -18.32 -31.74
CA THR A 273 -41.08 -19.24 -31.20
C THR A 273 -41.51 -19.67 -29.82
N VAL A 274 -41.41 -20.97 -29.58
CA VAL A 274 -41.68 -21.60 -28.31
C VAL A 274 -40.38 -22.12 -27.71
N TRP A 275 -40.19 -21.87 -26.42
CA TRP A 275 -39.09 -22.41 -25.64
C TRP A 275 -39.59 -23.50 -24.71
N LEU A 276 -38.83 -24.59 -24.66
CA LEU A 276 -39.18 -25.79 -23.90
C LEU A 276 -37.94 -26.38 -23.22
N LEU A 277 -38.13 -26.91 -22.03
CA LEU A 277 -37.10 -27.60 -21.26
C LEU A 277 -37.08 -29.09 -21.64
N ARG A 278 -35.94 -29.59 -22.11
CA ARG A 278 -35.69 -31.02 -22.37
C ARG A 278 -34.31 -31.40 -21.91
N TYR A 279 -34.18 -32.56 -21.26
CA TYR A 279 -32.88 -33.07 -20.80
C TYR A 279 -32.05 -32.03 -20.04
N GLU A 280 -32.69 -31.31 -19.11
CA GLU A 280 -32.07 -30.24 -18.32
C GLU A 280 -31.54 -29.03 -19.14
N LYS A 281 -31.95 -28.87 -20.40
CA LYS A 281 -31.54 -27.78 -21.29
C LYS A 281 -32.74 -27.12 -21.96
N VAL A 282 -32.61 -25.82 -22.23
CA VAL A 282 -33.66 -25.04 -22.88
C VAL A 282 -33.44 -25.02 -24.39
N TYR A 283 -34.47 -25.39 -25.14
CA TYR A 283 -34.48 -25.37 -26.60
C TYR A 283 -35.53 -24.41 -27.12
N ALA A 284 -35.19 -23.68 -28.18
CA ALA A 284 -36.11 -22.90 -28.99
C ALA A 284 -36.61 -23.75 -30.17
N CYS A 285 -37.91 -23.73 -30.41
CA CYS A 285 -38.60 -24.40 -31.51
C CYS A 285 -39.59 -23.41 -32.15
N PRO A 286 -39.58 -23.23 -33.48
CA PRO A 286 -40.63 -22.47 -34.16
C PRO A 286 -42.01 -23.09 -33.91
N VAL A 287 -43.04 -22.26 -33.73
CA VAL A 287 -44.41 -22.76 -33.46
C VAL A 287 -44.96 -23.61 -34.61
N GLN A 288 -44.59 -23.29 -35.85
CA GLN A 288 -44.98 -24.04 -37.05
C GLN A 288 -44.49 -25.49 -37.04
N ASP A 289 -43.38 -25.76 -36.34
CA ASP A 289 -42.79 -27.08 -36.26
C ASP A 289 -43.43 -27.92 -35.12
N LEU A 290 -44.19 -27.32 -34.19
CA LEU A 290 -44.85 -28.06 -33.09
C LEU A 290 -45.84 -29.11 -33.57
N GLY A 291 -46.51 -28.88 -34.71
CA GLY A 291 -47.44 -29.87 -35.30
C GLY A 291 -46.75 -31.06 -35.98
N GLN A 292 -45.43 -30.99 -36.20
CA GLN A 292 -44.67 -32.06 -36.84
C GLN A 292 -44.24 -33.13 -35.83
N PRO A 293 -44.02 -34.39 -36.27
CA PRO A 293 -43.43 -35.42 -35.41
C PRO A 293 -42.06 -34.97 -34.91
N GLU A 294 -41.70 -35.34 -33.68
CA GLU A 294 -40.52 -34.80 -32.98
C GLU A 294 -39.23 -34.90 -33.77
N SER A 295 -39.06 -35.99 -34.54
CA SER A 295 -37.90 -36.22 -35.43
C SER A 295 -37.69 -35.15 -36.50
N LYS A 296 -38.72 -34.36 -36.85
CA LYS A 296 -38.67 -33.31 -37.87
C LYS A 296 -38.65 -31.90 -37.29
N ARG A 297 -38.77 -31.76 -35.96
CA ARG A 297 -38.78 -30.45 -35.31
C ARG A 297 -37.38 -29.85 -35.27
N ARG A 298 -37.27 -28.56 -35.60
CA ARG A 298 -36.01 -27.83 -35.48
C ARG A 298 -35.84 -27.31 -34.07
N TYR A 299 -34.85 -27.85 -33.37
CA TYR A 299 -34.45 -27.40 -32.04
C TYR A 299 -33.16 -26.58 -32.11
N ALA A 300 -33.17 -25.39 -31.54
CA ALA A 300 -31.97 -24.59 -31.31
C ALA A 300 -31.69 -24.52 -29.80
N LEU A 301 -30.48 -24.88 -29.38
CA LEU A 301 -30.07 -24.77 -27.97
C LEU A 301 -29.94 -23.30 -27.58
N VAL A 302 -30.56 -22.92 -26.46
CA VAL A 302 -30.40 -21.57 -25.90
C VAL A 302 -29.15 -21.55 -25.01
N THR A 303 -28.17 -20.73 -25.39
CA THR A 303 -26.91 -20.58 -24.65
C THR A 303 -26.94 -19.42 -23.65
N ASP A 304 -27.80 -18.43 -23.87
CA ASP A 304 -27.94 -17.23 -23.02
C ASP A 304 -29.16 -17.35 -22.10
N LEU A 305 -29.00 -18.10 -21.01
CA LEU A 305 -30.05 -18.33 -20.02
C LEU A 305 -30.35 -17.05 -19.21
N ALA A 306 -29.36 -16.19 -19.01
CA ALA A 306 -29.51 -14.95 -18.25
C ALA A 306 -30.49 -13.99 -18.92
N ARG A 307 -30.33 -13.76 -20.23
CA ARG A 307 -31.26 -12.93 -21.02
C ARG A 307 -32.67 -13.50 -21.05
N MET A 308 -32.79 -14.83 -21.06
CA MET A 308 -34.08 -15.49 -21.05
C MET A 308 -34.78 -15.37 -19.68
N ALA A 309 -34.04 -15.54 -18.58
CA ALA A 309 -34.55 -15.29 -17.24
C ALA A 309 -34.99 -13.81 -17.05
N GLU A 310 -34.26 -12.86 -17.63
CA GLU A 310 -34.68 -11.45 -17.66
C GLU A 310 -35.97 -11.26 -18.45
N ALA A 311 -36.12 -11.91 -19.61
CA ALA A 311 -37.34 -11.83 -20.41
C ALA A 311 -38.56 -12.36 -19.67
N ILE A 312 -38.40 -13.42 -18.86
CA ILE A 312 -39.44 -13.93 -17.94
C ILE A 312 -39.77 -12.88 -16.86
N ARG A 313 -38.76 -12.34 -16.17
CA ARG A 313 -38.95 -11.32 -15.13
C ARG A 313 -39.66 -10.06 -15.66
N SER A 314 -39.35 -9.67 -16.89
CA SER A 314 -39.99 -8.52 -17.56
C SER A 314 -41.38 -8.82 -18.15
N GLY A 315 -41.87 -10.06 -18.04
CA GLY A 315 -43.16 -10.47 -18.60
C GLY A 315 -43.22 -10.52 -20.12
N LYS A 316 -42.08 -10.52 -20.81
CA LYS A 316 -42.01 -10.63 -22.29
C LYS A 316 -42.21 -12.06 -22.79
N LEU A 317 -42.01 -13.03 -21.90
CA LEU A 317 -42.31 -14.43 -22.14
C LEU A 317 -43.52 -14.83 -21.30
N SER A 318 -44.50 -15.46 -21.94
CA SER A 318 -45.69 -15.98 -21.31
C SER A 318 -45.85 -17.47 -21.61
N VAL A 319 -46.67 -18.16 -20.83
CA VAL A 319 -46.96 -19.59 -21.07
C VAL A 319 -47.69 -19.71 -22.40
N TYR A 320 -47.16 -20.55 -23.29
CA TYR A 320 -47.78 -20.89 -24.55
C TYR A 320 -49.05 -21.70 -24.30
N GLN A 321 -50.17 -21.17 -24.75
CA GLN A 321 -51.43 -21.90 -24.83
C GLN A 321 -51.66 -22.25 -26.31
N PRO A 322 -51.80 -23.54 -26.66
CA PRO A 322 -52.18 -23.90 -28.02
C PRO A 322 -53.53 -23.26 -28.31
N LYS A 323 -53.64 -22.58 -29.47
CA LYS A 323 -54.94 -22.12 -29.95
C LYS A 323 -55.76 -23.38 -30.23
N CYS A 324 -56.78 -23.63 -29.41
CA CYS A 324 -57.82 -24.58 -29.76
C CYS A 324 -58.58 -23.99 -30.95
N ASP A 325 -58.37 -24.56 -32.12
CA ASP A 325 -59.32 -24.46 -33.23
C ASP A 325 -60.53 -25.37 -32.95
#